data_AF-A0A351WVQ5-F1
#
_entry.id   AF-A0A351WVQ5-F1
#
_cell.length_a   1.000
_cell.length_b   1.000
_cell.length_c   1.000
_cell.angle_alpha   90.00
_cell.angle_beta   90.00
_cell.angle_gamma   90.00
#
_symmetry.space_group_name_H-M   'P 1'
#
loop_
_entity.id
_entity.type
_entity.pdbx_description
1 polymer ?
#
loop_
_entity_poly.entity_id
_entity_poly.type
_entity_poly.pdbx_seq_one_letter_code
_entity_poly.pdbx_strand_id
1 'polypeptide(L)'
;MTDDLILLSPREFELKMSIAKSTRCKWQQDGVLQENRHFVKIRHKIYFLWRHGLLQELADNAKNLKKLKANQARTKSKSTMTPGPDWEY
;
A
#
# COMPACT_ATOMS: atom_id res chain seq x y z
N MET A 1 25.79 5.66 14.24
CA MET A 1 25.09 4.37 14.32
C MET A 1 24.74 4.02 12.89
N THR A 2 25.32 2.95 12.33
CA THR A 2 25.01 2.49 10.98
C THR A 2 23.54 2.09 10.92
N ASP A 3 22.80 2.71 10.02
CA ASP A 3 21.46 2.24 9.67
C ASP A 3 21.64 0.93 8.92
N ASP A 4 21.67 -0.18 9.66
CA ASP A 4 21.86 -1.52 9.11
C ASP A 4 20.63 -1.87 8.26
N LEU A 5 20.76 -1.59 6.96
CA LEU A 5 19.78 -1.92 5.95
C LEU A 5 19.86 -3.43 5.66
N ILE A 6 18.91 -4.19 6.18
CA ILE A 6 18.85 -5.63 5.99
C ILE A 6 17.89 -5.94 4.85
N LEU A 7 18.35 -6.68 3.85
CA LEU A 7 17.49 -7.20 2.80
C LEU A 7 16.88 -8.54 3.25
N LEU A 8 15.55 -8.57 3.35
CA LEU A 8 14.80 -9.75 3.75
C LEU A 8 14.11 -10.37 2.56
N SER A 9 14.13 -11.71 2.50
CA SER A 9 13.23 -12.43 1.60
C SER A 9 11.77 -12.24 2.03
N PRO A 10 10.78 -12.52 1.15
CA PRO A 10 9.38 -12.32 1.49
C PRO A 10 8.93 -13.16 2.71
N ARG A 11 9.49 -14.36 2.85
CA ARG A 11 9.22 -15.26 3.98
C ARG A 11 9.84 -14.75 5.28
N GLU A 12 11.06 -14.23 5.23
CA GLU A 12 11.70 -13.64 6.41
C GLU A 12 10.99 -12.36 6.86
N PHE A 13 10.54 -11.54 5.91
CA PHE A 13 9.74 -10.36 6.22
C PHE A 13 8.44 -10.75 6.93
N GLU A 14 7.72 -11.78 6.43
CA GLU A 14 6.50 -12.32 7.05
C GLU A 14 6.75 -12.80 8.47
N LEU A 15 7.83 -13.56 8.69
CA LEU A 15 8.21 -14.08 10.01
C LEU A 15 8.59 -12.94 10.97
N LYS A 16 9.39 -11.98 10.51
CA LYS A 16 9.87 -10.87 11.33
C LYS A 16 8.77 -9.90 11.73
N MET A 17 7.77 -9.74 10.86
CA MET A 17 6.57 -8.93 11.13
C MET A 17 5.47 -9.71 11.86
N SER A 18 5.60 -11.03 12.02
CA SER A 18 4.51 -11.90 12.49
C SER A 18 3.20 -11.68 11.72
N ILE A 19 3.29 -11.61 10.38
CA ILE A 19 2.13 -11.44 9.50
C ILE A 19 1.98 -12.61 8.54
N ALA A 20 0.74 -12.86 8.12
CA ALA A 20 0.46 -13.80 7.05
C ALA A 20 0.86 -13.23 5.67
N LYS A 21 1.18 -14.13 4.74
CA LYS A 21 1.39 -13.81 3.31
C LYS A 21 0.23 -13.02 2.72
N SER A 22 -1.01 -13.34 3.11
CA SER A 22 -2.22 -12.62 2.68
C SER A 22 -2.19 -11.14 3.10
N THR A 23 -1.77 -10.85 4.32
CA THR A 23 -1.61 -9.48 4.83
C THR A 23 -0.54 -8.73 4.06
N ARG A 24 0.61 -9.35 3.81
CA ARG A 24 1.69 -8.77 2.98
C ARG A 24 1.20 -8.43 1.58
N CYS A 25 0.50 -9.36 0.91
CA CYS A 25 -0.08 -9.11 -0.41
C CYS A 25 -1.10 -7.97 -0.38
N LYS A 26 -1.95 -7.92 0.64
CA LYS A 26 -2.92 -6.84 0.84
C LYS A 26 -2.23 -5.49 1.00
N TRP A 27 -1.16 -5.42 1.79
CA TRP A 27 -0.37 -4.20 1.95
C TRP A 27 0.30 -3.73 0.66
N GLN A 28 0.70 -4.64 -0.23
CA GLN A 28 1.18 -4.28 -1.57
C GLN A 28 0.07 -3.72 -2.45
N GLN A 29 -1.11 -4.36 -2.46
CA GLN A 29 -2.27 -3.90 -3.25
C GLN A 29 -2.82 -2.56 -2.75
N ASP A 30 -2.88 -2.39 -1.43
CA ASP A 30 -3.32 -1.17 -0.79
C ASP A 30 -2.30 -0.02 -0.96
N GLY A 31 -1.05 -0.31 -1.33
CA GLY A 31 0.02 0.69 -1.47
C GLY A 31 0.72 1.06 -0.15
N VAL A 32 0.47 0.31 0.93
CA VAL A 32 1.22 0.40 2.19
C VAL A 32 2.68 -0.02 1.97
N LEU A 33 2.89 -1.10 1.20
CA LEU A 33 4.20 -1.53 0.74
C LEU A 33 4.45 -0.94 -0.64
N GLN A 34 5.46 -0.08 -0.76
CA GLN A 34 5.80 0.62 -1.99
C GLN A 34 7.12 0.07 -2.57
N GLU A 35 7.14 -0.15 -3.88
CA GLU A 35 8.35 -0.54 -4.61
C GLU A 35 9.38 0.60 -4.57
N ASN A 36 10.66 0.28 -4.49
CA ASN A 36 11.80 1.19 -4.31
C ASN A 36 11.84 1.95 -2.96
N ARG A 37 10.86 1.74 -2.08
CA ARG A 37 10.85 2.28 -0.71
C ARG A 37 10.89 1.20 0.35
N HIS A 38 9.96 0.25 0.27
CA HIS A 38 9.82 -0.84 1.25
C HIS A 38 10.29 -2.19 0.69
N PHE A 39 10.26 -2.34 -0.63
CA PHE A 39 10.79 -3.52 -1.30
C PHE A 39 11.36 -3.17 -2.66
N VAL A 40 12.29 -3.99 -3.14
CA VAL A 40 12.85 -3.92 -4.48
C VAL A 40 12.62 -5.24 -5.20
N LYS A 41 12.38 -5.16 -6.51
CA LYS A 41 12.35 -6.33 -7.39
C LYS A 41 13.68 -6.40 -8.12
N ILE A 42 14.41 -7.49 -7.91
CA ILE A 42 15.65 -7.78 -8.62
C ILE A 42 15.38 -9.04 -9.45
N ARG A 43 15.34 -8.88 -10.78
CA ARG A 43 14.91 -9.93 -11.73
C ARG A 43 13.51 -10.46 -11.38
N HIS A 44 13.41 -11.73 -10.98
CA HIS A 44 12.15 -12.40 -10.61
C HIS A 44 11.98 -12.55 -9.08
N LYS A 45 12.83 -11.92 -8.27
CA LYS A 45 12.80 -12.02 -6.81
C LYS A 45 12.47 -10.67 -6.17
N ILE A 46 11.62 -10.71 -5.15
CA ILE A 46 11.26 -9.54 -4.32
C ILE A 46 12.09 -9.59 -3.05
N TYR A 47 12.73 -8.48 -2.69
CA TYR A 47 13.45 -8.30 -1.44
C TYR A 47 12.89 -7.10 -0.69
N PHE A 48 12.68 -7.27 0.61
CA PHE A 48 12.16 -6.23 1.50
C PHE A 48 13.31 -5.51 2.18
N LEU A 49 13.26 -4.19 2.16
CA LEU A 49 14.23 -3.31 2.81
C LEU A 49 13.82 -3.18 4.28
N TRP A 50 14.59 -3.79 5.19
CA TRP A 50 14.37 -3.68 6.62
C TRP A 50 15.31 -2.63 7.21
N ARG A 51 14.73 -1.58 7.79
CA ARG A 51 15.46 -0.49 8.45
C ARG A 51 14.86 -0.16 9.81
N HIS A 52 15.64 0.51 10.64
CA HIS A 52 15.16 1.02 11.91
C HIS A 52 14.07 2.09 11.63
N GLY A 53 12.87 1.91 12.19
CA GLY A 53 11.72 2.79 11.90
C GLY A 53 10.78 2.37 10.76
N LEU A 54 11.08 1.29 10.02
CA LEU A 54 10.18 0.76 8.97
C LEU A 54 8.77 0.50 9.50
N LEU A 55 8.65 -0.06 10.71
CA LEU A 55 7.38 -0.31 11.39
C LEU A 55 6.57 0.98 11.59
N GLN A 56 7.23 2.07 11.96
CA GLN A 56 6.59 3.35 12.21
C GLN A 56 6.12 4.00 10.89
N GLU A 57 6.93 3.90 9.83
CA GLU A 57 6.53 4.34 8.49
C GLU A 57 5.38 3.52 7.92
N LEU A 58 5.37 2.20 8.13
CA LEU A 58 4.25 1.35 7.71
C LEU A 58 2.98 1.67 8.51
N ALA A 59 3.11 1.94 9.81
CA ALA A 59 1.99 2.37 10.64
C ALA A 59 1.44 3.73 10.20
N ASP A 60 2.30 4.67 9.83
CA ASP A 60 1.89 5.98 9.31
C ASP A 60 1.23 5.87 7.93
N ASN A 61 1.82 5.08 7.02
CA ASN A 61 1.23 4.78 5.71
C ASN A 61 -0.13 4.09 5.83
N ALA A 62 -0.29 3.13 6.75
CA ALA A 62 -1.57 2.47 7.00
C ALA A 62 -2.64 3.45 7.53
N LYS A 63 -2.26 4.42 8.37
CA LYS A 63 -3.16 5.49 8.84
C LYS A 63 -3.56 6.43 7.71
N ASN A 64 -2.62 6.82 6.85
CA ASN A 64 -2.88 7.63 5.67
C ASN A 64 -3.78 6.90 4.65
N LEU A 65 -3.64 5.58 4.54
CA LEU A 65 -4.50 4.77 3.68
C LEU A 65 -5.96 4.72 4.15
N LYS A 66 -6.20 4.65 5.47
CA LYS A 66 -7.56 4.78 6.03
C LYS A 66 -8.18 6.14 5.69
N LYS A 67 -7.40 7.22 5.76
CA LYS A 67 -7.87 8.57 5.34
C LYS A 67 -8.15 8.64 3.82
N LEU A 68 -7.29 8.05 2.99
CA LEU A 68 -7.47 8.02 1.53
C LEU A 68 -8.70 7.20 1.11
N LYS A 69 -8.93 6.02 1.71
CA LYS A 69 -10.15 5.22 1.45
C LYS A 69 -11.42 5.93 1.90
N ALA A 70 -11.38 6.64 3.02
CA ALA A 70 -12.52 7.45 3.49
C ALA A 70 -12.84 8.59 2.50
N ASN A 71 -11.82 9.21 1.89
CA ASN A 71 -12.02 10.23 0.86
C ASN A 71 -12.48 9.65 -0.49
N GLN A 72 -11.97 8.49 -0.92
CA GLN A 72 -12.42 7.86 -2.17
C GLN A 72 -13.89 7.41 -2.12
N ALA A 73 -14.38 6.99 -0.95
CA ALA A 73 -15.80 6.66 -0.76
C ALA A 73 -16.72 7.87 -0.96
N ARG A 74 -16.26 9.11 -0.67
CA ARG A 74 -17.04 10.33 -0.92
C ARG A 74 -17.04 10.77 -2.39
N THR A 75 -15.98 10.50 -3.15
CA THR A 75 -15.91 10.90 -4.57
C THR A 75 -16.71 10.03 -5.53
N LYS A 76 -17.18 8.83 -5.13
CA LYS A 76 -18.05 8.00 -5.96
C LYS A 76 -19.55 8.35 -5.88
N SER A 77 -19.94 9.33 -5.07
CA SER A 77 -21.36 9.72 -4.90
C SER A 77 -21.79 10.96 -5.68
N LYS A 78 -21.00 11.45 -6.65
CA LYS A 78 -21.37 12.63 -7.43
C LYS A 78 -21.10 12.48 -8.94
N SER A 79 -21.59 11.41 -9.52
CA SER A 79 -21.87 11.35 -10.97
C SER A 79 -23.24 10.70 -11.18
N THR A 80 -24.29 11.31 -10.62
CA THR A 80 -25.62 11.14 -11.20
C THR A 80 -25.66 12.04 -12.42
N MET A 81 -25.58 11.42 -13.59
CA MET A 81 -25.78 11.99 -14.92
C MET A 81 -26.90 13.03 -14.91
N THR A 82 -26.61 14.23 -15.38
CA THR A 82 -27.60 15.22 -15.79
C THR A 82 -28.17 14.76 -17.14
N PRO A 83 -29.45 14.36 -17.26
CA PRO A 83 -30.05 14.21 -18.58
C PRO A 83 -30.40 15.59 -19.11
N GLY A 84 -29.85 15.94 -20.26
CA GLY A 84 -30.42 16.92 -21.18
C GLY A 84 -30.11 16.46 -22.61
N PRO A 85 -30.76 17.02 -23.65
CA PRO A 85 -31.93 17.89 -23.68
C PRO A 85 -33.15 17.25 -24.39
N ASP A 86 -34.27 17.94 -24.22
CA ASP A 86 -35.47 18.03 -25.06
C ASP A 86 -35.29 17.54 -26.51
N TRP A 87 -36.07 16.54 -26.92
CA TRP A 87 -36.33 16.27 -28.34
C TRP A 87 -37.84 16.34 -28.57
N GLU A 88 -38.20 17.35 -29.35
CA GLU A 88 -39.51 17.65 -29.90
C GLU A 88 -40.24 16.40 -30.43
N TYR A 89 -41.54 16.31 -30.14
CA TYR A 89 -42.57 15.76 -31.02
C TYR A 89 -43.93 16.39 -30.72
#